data_AF-A0A841FLY2-F1
#
_entry.id   AF-A0A841FLY2-F1
#
_cell.length_a   1.000
_cell.length_b   1.000
_cell.length_c   1.000
_cell.angle_alpha   90.00
_cell.angle_beta   90.00
_cell.angle_gamma   90.00
#
_symmetry.space_group_name_H-M   'P 1'
#
loop_
_entity.id
_entity.type
_entity.pdbx_description
1 polymer ?
#
loop_
_entity_poly.entity_id
_entity_poly.type
_entity_poly.pdbx_seq_one_letter_code
_entity_poly.pdbx_strand_id
1 'polypeptide(L)'
;MSTVDGYPDVGKVRAWLKLATSSVDDAELGVILAAEIASQGRACRVPADGPDADQYAALLRRCARAVAARGVPLGVMGGADEYGPVRLPAIDSELERLEGPTRKVVMG
;
A
#
# COMPACT_ATOMS: atom_id res chain seq x y z
N MET A 1 -16.30 -5.94 10.35
CA MET A 1 -15.43 -4.80 10.01
C MET A 1 -16.15 -3.96 8.97
N SER A 2 -16.47 -2.71 9.29
CA SER A 2 -17.27 -1.84 8.42
C SER A 2 -16.46 -1.49 7.18
N THR A 3 -16.98 -1.80 6.00
CA THR A 3 -16.49 -1.24 4.73
C THR A 3 -16.76 0.25 4.74
N VAL A 4 -15.72 1.07 4.63
CA VAL A 4 -15.87 2.46 4.20
C VAL A 4 -16.25 2.37 2.72
N ASP A 5 -17.39 2.94 2.32
CA ASP A 5 -17.88 2.83 0.96
C ASP A 5 -16.77 3.17 -0.06
N GLY A 6 -16.67 2.36 -1.13
CA GLY A 6 -15.65 2.49 -2.18
C GLY A 6 -14.26 1.90 -1.89
N TYR A 7 -13.87 1.66 -0.62
CA TYR A 7 -12.57 1.08 -0.28
C TYR A 7 -12.53 -0.47 -0.41
N PRO A 8 -11.34 -1.07 -0.65
CA PRO A 8 -11.20 -2.52 -0.56
C PRO A 8 -11.41 -2.97 0.89
N ASP A 9 -12.12 -4.08 1.08
CA ASP A 9 -12.12 -4.80 2.35
C ASP A 9 -10.90 -5.75 2.45
N VAL A 10 -10.70 -6.33 3.63
CA VAL A 10 -9.61 -7.28 3.89
C VAL A 10 -9.65 -8.49 2.94
N GLY A 11 -10.83 -8.97 2.57
CA GLY A 11 -10.99 -10.08 1.63
C GLY A 11 -10.50 -9.73 0.23
N LYS A 12 -10.83 -8.53 -0.27
CA LYS A 12 -10.36 -8.00 -1.55
C LYS A 12 -8.84 -7.80 -1.55
N VAL A 13 -8.28 -7.24 -0.47
CA VAL A 13 -6.82 -7.08 -0.33
C VAL A 13 -6.13 -8.44 -0.37
N ARG A 14 -6.61 -9.41 0.44
CA ARG A 14 -6.06 -10.77 0.49
C ARG A 14 -6.10 -11.45 -0.88
N ALA A 15 -7.25 -11.39 -1.56
CA ALA A 15 -7.43 -11.98 -2.87
C ALA A 15 -6.48 -11.35 -3.91
N TRP A 16 -6.34 -10.03 -3.90
CA TRP A 16 -5.45 -9.32 -4.82
C TRP A 16 -3.99 -9.67 -4.59
N LEU A 17 -3.55 -9.73 -3.33
CA LEU A 17 -2.19 -10.10 -2.94
C LEU A 17 -1.89 -11.60 -3.07
N LYS A 18 -2.90 -12.43 -3.33
CA LYS A 18 -2.80 -13.90 -3.37
C LYS A 18 -2.17 -14.47 -2.09
N LEU A 19 -2.53 -13.89 -0.93
CA LEU A 19 -1.99 -14.32 0.37
C LEU A 19 -2.72 -15.55 0.90
N ALA A 20 -1.95 -16.57 1.26
CA ALA A 20 -2.46 -17.66 2.10
C ALA A 20 -2.87 -17.13 3.48
N THR A 21 -3.88 -17.72 4.10
CA THR A 21 -4.35 -17.32 5.44
C THR A 21 -3.30 -17.56 6.52
N SER A 22 -2.31 -18.42 6.26
CA SER A 22 -1.20 -18.72 7.17
C SER A 22 -0.06 -17.69 7.15
N SER A 23 0.03 -16.81 6.15
CA SER A 23 1.17 -15.88 6.03
C SER A 23 0.95 -14.53 6.72
N VAL A 24 -0.30 -14.05 6.70
CA VAL A 24 -0.78 -12.82 7.35
C VAL A 24 -2.22 -13.12 7.74
N ASP A 25 -2.58 -12.94 9.01
CA ASP A 25 -3.97 -13.12 9.44
C ASP A 25 -4.85 -11.90 9.05
N ASP A 26 -6.17 -12.04 9.13
CA ASP A 26 -7.10 -10.97 8.71
C ASP A 26 -7.06 -9.75 9.64
N ALA A 27 -6.69 -9.91 10.91
CA ALA A 27 -6.61 -8.81 11.86
C ALA A 27 -5.39 -7.93 11.54
N GLU A 28 -4.23 -8.55 11.33
CA GLU A 28 -2.99 -7.91 10.88
C GLU A 28 -3.19 -7.23 9.53
N LEU A 29 -3.83 -7.91 8.57
CA LEU A 29 -4.13 -7.32 7.26
C LEU A 29 -5.11 -6.14 7.37
N GLY A 30 -6.06 -6.19 8.31
CA GLY A 30 -6.95 -5.07 8.63
C GLY A 30 -6.21 -3.84 9.17
N VAL A 31 -5.20 -4.05 10.02
CA VAL A 31 -4.35 -2.96 10.54
C VAL A 31 -3.55 -2.31 9.41
N ILE A 32 -2.94 -3.13 8.53
CA ILE A 32 -2.20 -2.64 7.37
C ILE A 32 -3.11 -1.81 6.46
N LEU A 33 -4.27 -2.34 6.11
CA LEU A 33 -5.24 -1.65 5.26
C LEU A 33 -5.67 -0.31 5.87
N ALA A 34 -6.00 -0.27 7.16
CA ALA A 34 -6.40 0.96 7.83
C ALA A 34 -5.28 2.02 7.84
N ALA A 35 -4.04 1.60 8.07
CA ALA A 35 -2.88 2.47 8.03
C ALA A 35 -2.66 3.08 6.64
N GLU A 36 -2.79 2.27 5.58
CA GLU A 36 -2.61 2.74 4.21
C GLU A 36 -3.77 3.61 3.72
N ILE A 37 -5.01 3.34 4.13
CA ILE A 37 -6.15 4.24 3.89
C ILE A 37 -5.86 5.61 4.49
N ALA A 38 -5.42 5.66 5.75
CA ALA A 38 -5.08 6.91 6.41
C ALA A 38 -3.89 7.62 5.74
N SER A 39 -2.89 6.87 5.30
CA SER A 39 -1.71 7.38 4.58
C SER A 39 -2.08 8.02 3.25
N GLN A 40 -2.88 7.32 2.44
CA GLN A 40 -3.40 7.83 1.18
C GLN A 40 -4.30 9.05 1.40
N GLY A 41 -5.17 9.04 2.42
CA GLY A 41 -6.01 10.18 2.76
C GLY A 41 -5.22 11.44 3.15
N ARG A 42 -4.02 11.29 3.75
CA ARG A 42 -3.11 12.41 4.01
C ARG A 42 -2.43 12.91 2.74
N ALA A 43 -1.99 12.00 1.86
CA ALA A 43 -1.21 12.34 0.67
C ALA A 43 -2.06 12.81 -0.53
N CYS A 44 -3.27 12.29 -0.68
CA CYS A 44 -4.13 12.47 -1.85
C CYS A 44 -5.46 13.14 -1.49
N ARG A 45 -6.06 13.82 -2.46
CA ARG A 45 -7.45 14.28 -2.42
C ARG A 45 -8.33 13.09 -2.81
N VAL A 46 -8.92 12.44 -1.82
CA VAL A 46 -9.87 11.33 -2.04
C VAL A 46 -11.28 11.91 -2.14
N PRO A 47 -12.07 11.53 -3.17
CA PRO A 47 -13.48 11.91 -3.28
C PRO A 47 -14.32 11.51 -2.06
N ALA A 48 -15.44 12.19 -1.83
CA ALA A 48 -16.30 11.95 -0.67
C ALA A 48 -17.03 10.60 -0.73
N ASP A 49 -17.23 10.06 -1.93
CA ASP A 49 -17.81 8.75 -2.24
C ASP A 49 -16.79 7.61 -2.24
N GLY A 50 -15.54 7.89 -1.85
CA GLY A 50 -14.46 6.91 -1.75
C GLY A 50 -13.37 7.11 -2.82
N PRO A 51 -12.37 6.22 -2.86
CA PRO A 51 -11.28 6.32 -3.83
C PRO A 51 -11.79 6.03 -5.24
N ASP A 52 -11.27 6.78 -6.21
CA ASP A 52 -11.44 6.41 -7.62
C ASP A 52 -10.68 5.11 -7.97
N ALA A 53 -10.82 4.63 -9.20
CA ALA A 53 -10.20 3.37 -9.62
C ALA A 53 -8.67 3.37 -9.49
N ASP A 54 -8.01 4.51 -9.74
CA ASP A 54 -6.56 4.63 -9.66
C ASP A 54 -6.09 4.66 -8.20
N GLN A 55 -6.81 5.39 -7.35
CA GLN A 55 -6.59 5.44 -5.90
C GLN A 55 -6.84 4.07 -5.25
N TYR A 56 -7.86 3.34 -5.70
CA TYR A 56 -8.14 1.98 -5.27
C TYR A 56 -6.98 1.04 -5.61
N ALA A 57 -6.49 1.08 -6.86
CA ALA A 57 -5.34 0.29 -7.28
C ALA A 57 -4.05 0.68 -6.53
N ALA A 58 -3.86 1.97 -6.24
CA ALA A 58 -2.73 2.46 -5.47
C ALA A 58 -2.75 1.93 -4.04
N LEU A 59 -3.92 1.89 -3.40
CA LEU A 59 -4.09 1.38 -2.05
C LEU A 59 -3.73 -0.11 -1.95
N LEU A 60 -4.13 -0.91 -2.93
CA LEU A 60 -3.75 -2.33 -3.00
C LEU A 60 -2.24 -2.52 -3.12
N ARG A 61 -1.58 -1.70 -3.97
CA ARG A 61 -0.11 -1.70 -4.12
C ARG A 61 0.61 -1.28 -2.84
N ARG A 62 0.09 -0.27 -2.11
CA ARG A 62 0.61 0.13 -0.79
C ARG A 62 0.55 -1.01 0.21
N CYS A 63 -0.59 -1.69 0.30
CA CYS A 63 -0.75 -2.87 1.15
C CYS A 63 0.25 -3.97 0.77
N ALA A 64 0.49 -4.18 -0.53
CA ALA A 64 1.49 -5.13 -1.02
C ALA A 64 2.91 -4.81 -0.50
N ARG A 65 3.31 -3.55 -0.61
CA ARG A 65 4.61 -3.08 -0.11
C ARG A 65 4.73 -3.26 1.39
N ALA A 66 3.71 -2.89 2.15
CA ALA A 66 3.70 -3.04 3.61
C ALA A 66 3.82 -4.51 4.03
N VAL A 67 3.06 -5.41 3.40
CA VAL A 67 3.13 -6.86 3.65
C VAL A 67 4.52 -7.42 3.30
N ALA A 68 5.08 -7.03 2.15
CA ALA A 68 6.41 -7.48 1.72
C ALA A 68 7.53 -6.98 2.66
N ALA A 69 7.41 -5.74 3.15
CA ALA A 69 8.40 -5.13 4.04
C ALA A 69 8.41 -5.74 5.45
N ARG A 70 7.30 -6.35 5.89
CA ARG A 70 7.17 -6.96 7.22
C ARG A 70 8.20 -8.04 7.52
N GLY A 71 8.70 -8.73 6.49
CA GLY A 71 9.74 -9.75 6.60
C GLY A 71 11.18 -9.21 6.50
N VAL A 72 11.35 -7.89 6.28
CA VAL A 72 12.67 -7.27 6.13
C VAL A 72 13.09 -6.68 7.47
N PRO A 73 14.19 -7.13 8.09
CA PRO A 73 14.69 -6.52 9.32
C PRO A 73 14.98 -5.03 9.10
N LEU A 74 14.52 -4.21 10.05
CA LEU A 74 14.76 -2.77 10.02
C LEU A 74 16.27 -2.50 9.95
N GLY A 75 16.69 -1.68 8.97
CA GLY A 75 18.10 -1.35 8.76
C GLY A 75 18.89 -2.32 7.88
N VAL A 76 18.27 -3.40 7.36
CA VAL A 76 18.90 -4.29 6.39
C VAL A 76 18.44 -3.91 4.98
N MET A 77 19.35 -3.36 4.17
CA MET A 77 19.18 -3.42 2.71
C MET A 77 19.46 -4.85 2.29
N GLY A 78 18.49 -5.52 1.68
CA GLY A 78 18.67 -6.85 1.10
C GLY A 78 19.73 -6.81 -0.01
N GLY A 79 20.97 -7.12 0.36
CA GLY A 79 22.10 -7.27 -0.55
C GLY A 79 22.62 -8.69 -0.42
N ALA A 80 22.00 -9.63 -1.12
CA ALA A 80 22.50 -10.99 -1.25
C ALA A 80 22.05 -11.53 -2.60
N ASP A 81 22.73 -11.09 -3.67
CA ASP A 81 22.98 -11.87 -4.90
C ASP A 81 23.79 -11.01 -5.87
N GLU A 82 25.09 -11.34 -6.02
CA GLU A 82 26.10 -11.05 -7.08
C GLU A 82 26.19 -9.68 -7.79
N TYR A 83 25.25 -8.78 -7.56
CA TYR A 83 25.17 -7.42 -8.05
C TYR A 83 24.96 -6.56 -6.80
N GLY A 84 25.87 -5.60 -6.56
CA GLY A 84 25.89 -4.77 -5.34
C GLY A 84 24.54 -4.13 -4.98
N PRO A 85 24.42 -3.52 -3.79
CA PRO A 85 23.14 -3.14 -3.19
C PRO A 85 22.24 -2.39 -4.17
N VAL A 86 21.21 -3.09 -4.66
CA VAL A 86 20.15 -2.48 -5.46
C VAL A 86 19.31 -1.69 -4.48
N ARG A 87 19.47 -0.37 -4.47
CA ARG A 87 18.48 0.50 -3.83
C ARG A 87 17.17 0.25 -4.55
N LEU A 88 16.22 -0.42 -3.90
CA LEU A 88 14.82 -0.31 -4.31
C LEU A 88 14.53 1.19 -4.39
N PRO A 89 14.09 1.72 -5.54
CA PRO A 89 13.71 3.12 -5.57
C PRO A 89 12.71 3.33 -4.44
N ALA A 90 13.02 4.29 -3.56
CA ALA A 90 12.16 4.68 -2.45
C ALA A 90 10.75 5.04 -2.94
N ILE A 91 10.63 5.33 -4.24
CA ILE A 91 9.46 5.73 -4.98
C ILE A 91 9.04 4.59 -5.90
N ASP A 92 7.82 4.10 -5.68
CA ASP A 92 7.12 3.21 -6.60
C ASP A 92 6.58 4.06 -7.76
N SER A 93 7.15 3.93 -8.96
CA SER A 93 6.75 4.72 -10.13
C SER A 93 5.27 4.52 -10.48
N GLU A 94 4.74 3.35 -10.15
CA GLU A 94 3.37 3.00 -10.38
C GLU A 94 2.43 3.63 -9.34
N LEU A 95 2.86 3.79 -8.08
CA LEU A 95 2.12 4.64 -7.13
C LEU A 95 2.18 6.12 -7.54
N GLU A 96 3.31 6.59 -8.06
CA GLU A 96 3.43 7.97 -8.54
C GLU A 96 2.50 8.23 -9.72
N ARG A 97 2.41 7.31 -10.69
CA ARG A 97 1.49 7.42 -11.83
C ARG A 97 0.03 7.44 -11.38
N LEU A 98 -0.36 6.55 -10.46
CA LEU A 98 -1.75 6.44 -9.99
C LEU A 98 -2.17 7.61 -9.10
N GLU A 99 -1.31 8.03 -8.18
CA GLU A 99 -1.65 9.07 -7.19
C GLU A 99 -1.30 10.48 -7.65
N GLY A 100 -0.40 10.62 -8.63
CA GLY A 100 0.10 11.90 -9.13
C GLY A 100 -1.00 12.93 -9.41
N PRO A 101 -2.09 12.58 -10.14
CA PRO A 101 -3.18 13.51 -10.42
C PRO A 101 -3.94 14.02 -9.19
N THR A 102 -3.93 13.26 -8.09
CA THR A 102 -4.71 13.58 -6.87
C THR A 102 -3.85 13.98 -5.68
N ARG A 103 -2.51 13.95 -5.83
CA ARG A 103 -1.57 14.26 -4.77
C ARG A 103 -1.69 15.71 -4.32
N LYS A 104 -1.78 15.92 -3.00
CA LYS A 104 -1.83 17.24 -2.40
C LYS A 104 -0.46 17.90 -2.50
N VAL A 105 -0.42 19.12 -3.04
CA VAL A 105 0.80 19.94 -3.02
C VAL A 105 0.94 20.53 -1.62
N VAL A 106 2.04 20.19 -0.93
CA VAL A 106 2.44 20.85 0.32
C VAL A 106 3.46 21.92 -0.06
N MET A 107 3.08 23.18 0.01
CA MET A 107 4.04 24.27 -0.01
C MET A 107 4.50 24.49 1.43
N GLY A 108 5.79 24.25 1.66
CA GLY A 108 6.50 24.59 2.90
C GLY A 108 7.36 25.83 2.71
#